data_AF-A0A934QV30-F1
#
_entry.id   AF-A0A934QV30-F1
#
_cell.length_a   1.000
_cell.length_b   1.000
_cell.length_c   1.000
_cell.angle_alpha   90.00
_cell.angle_beta   90.00
_cell.angle_gamma   90.00
#
_symmetry.space_group_name_H-M   'P 1'
#
loop_
_entity.id
_entity.type
_entity.pdbx_description
1 polymer ?
#
loop_
_entity_poly.entity_id
_entity_poly.type
_entity_poly.pdbx_seq_one_letter_code
_entity_poly.pdbx_strand_id
1 'polypeptide(L)'
;MCHGTGVMSWEQPLPSGTELRTIEMDCPNGCGGYWKHPHAERRRVVEQSDDSPERARGLADESQEIGADFIRNALTQWGLGPRDSR
;
A
#
# COMPACT_ATOMS: atom_id res chain seq x y z
N MET A 1 -0.38 -18.14 7.85
CA MET A 1 0.48 -17.33 6.95
C MET A 1 1.90 -17.91 7.03
N CYS A 2 2.49 -18.28 5.88
CA CYS A 2 3.72 -19.10 5.68
C CYS A 2 3.83 -20.51 6.34
N HIS A 3 2.93 -20.92 7.23
CA HIS A 3 2.88 -22.28 7.85
C HIS A 3 4.22 -22.76 8.44
N GLY A 4 5.07 -21.85 8.91
CA GLY A 4 6.37 -22.18 9.50
C GLY A 4 7.49 -22.47 8.48
N THR A 5 7.24 -22.34 7.18
CA THR A 5 8.25 -22.56 6.13
C THR A 5 9.25 -21.41 5.97
N GLY A 6 8.95 -20.25 6.55
CA GLY A 6 9.76 -19.04 6.37
C GLY A 6 9.50 -18.29 5.07
N VAL A 7 8.73 -18.86 4.14
CA VAL A 7 8.38 -18.27 2.85
C VAL A 7 6.87 -18.31 2.59
N MET A 8 6.35 -17.31 1.89
CA MET A 8 5.03 -17.33 1.29
C MET A 8 5.17 -17.68 -0.19
N SER A 9 4.37 -18.63 -0.65
CA SER A 9 4.34 -19.06 -2.05
C SER A 9 2.91 -18.97 -2.58
N TRP A 10 2.76 -18.44 -3.80
CA TRP A 10 1.48 -18.41 -4.52
C TRP A 10 1.70 -18.51 -6.02
N GLU A 11 0.65 -18.92 -6.74
CA GLU A 11 0.65 -18.97 -8.19
C GLU A 11 0.09 -17.66 -8.77
N GLN A 12 0.80 -17.10 -9.75
CA GLN A 12 0.38 -15.91 -10.48
C GLN A 12 0.33 -16.22 -11.98
N PRO A 13 -0.76 -15.90 -12.69
CA PRO A 13 -0.79 -16.04 -14.14
C PRO A 13 0.23 -15.13 -14.82
N LEU A 14 0.86 -15.65 -15.86
CA LEU A 14 1.67 -14.86 -16.77
C LEU A 14 0.77 -14.03 -17.70
N PRO A 15 1.28 -12.94 -18.29
CA PRO A 15 0.50 -12.08 -19.19
C PRO A 15 -0.11 -12.81 -20.41
N SER A 16 0.46 -13.96 -20.78
CA SER A 16 -0.08 -14.85 -21.81
C SER A 16 -1.37 -15.58 -21.40
N GLY A 17 -1.68 -15.64 -20.09
CA GLY A 17 -2.90 -16.22 -19.53
C GLY A 17 -2.92 -17.76 -19.46
N THR A 18 -2.02 -18.45 -20.15
CA THR A 18 -2.00 -19.91 -20.26
C THR A 18 -1.11 -20.62 -19.25
N GLU A 19 -0.22 -19.87 -18.60
CA GLU A 19 0.81 -20.40 -17.72
C GLU A 19 0.75 -19.71 -16.35
N LEU A 20 0.93 -20.51 -15.30
CA LEU A 20 1.10 -20.02 -13.94
C LEU A 20 2.59 -20.04 -13.60
N ARG A 21 3.08 -18.98 -12.97
CA ARG A 21 4.39 -18.97 -12.32
C ARG A 21 4.21 -18.96 -10.81
N THR A 22 5.03 -19.73 -10.11
CA THR A 22 5.13 -19.68 -8.65
C THR A 22 5.96 -18.46 -8.26
N ILE A 23 5.41 -17.63 -7.39
CA ILE A 23 6.12 -16.53 -6.75
C ILE A 23 6.42 -16.93 -5.32
N GLU A 24 7.65 -16.67 -4.89
CA GLU A 24 8.10 -16.86 -3.52
C GLU A 24 8.55 -15.52 -2.93
N MET A 25 8.20 -15.31 -1.66
CA MET A 25 8.60 -14.13 -0.90
C MET A 25 8.89 -14.54 0.55
N ASP A 26 9.85 -13.90 1.19
CA ASP A 26 10.12 -14.10 2.61
C ASP A 26 8.88 -13.81 3.46
N CYS A 27 8.67 -14.63 4.50
CA CYS A 27 7.50 -14.50 5.34
C CYS A 27 7.53 -13.18 6.12
N PRO A 28 6.50 -12.32 6.03
CA PRO A 28 6.49 -11.00 6.65
C PRO A 28 6.54 -11.05 8.19
N ASN A 29 6.13 -12.18 8.78
CA ASN A 29 6.22 -12.43 10.21
C ASN A 29 7.66 -12.75 10.69
N GLY A 30 8.67 -12.65 9.82
CA GLY A 30 10.07 -12.87 10.18
C GLY A 30 10.39 -14.33 10.49
N CYS A 31 9.62 -15.28 9.95
CA CYS A 31 9.88 -16.71 10.11
C CYS A 31 11.06 -17.20 9.25
N GLY A 32 11.57 -16.37 8.34
CA GLY A 32 12.76 -16.64 7.52
C GLY A 32 14.05 -16.19 8.19
N GLY A 33 15.19 -16.77 7.78
CA GLY A 33 16.50 -16.52 8.40
C GLY A 33 17.20 -15.23 7.98
N TYR A 34 16.84 -14.67 6.81
CA TYR A 34 17.64 -13.63 6.15
C TYR A 34 16.98 -12.25 6.12
N TRP A 35 15.64 -12.20 6.10
CA TRP A 35 14.89 -10.93 6.08
C TRP A 35 13.96 -10.83 7.29
N LYS A 36 14.19 -9.77 8.09
CA LYS A 36 13.32 -9.38 9.20
C LYS A 36 12.75 -8.01 8.89
N HIS A 37 11.42 -7.90 8.81
CA HIS A 37 10.79 -6.61 8.61
C HIS A 37 11.14 -5.68 9.80
N PRO A 38 11.60 -4.44 9.59
CA PRO A 38 11.97 -3.53 10.69
C PRO A 38 10.83 -3.26 11.68
N HIS A 39 9.58 -3.41 11.26
CA HIS A 39 8.41 -3.28 12.14
C HIS A 39 8.05 -4.56 12.90
N ALA A 40 8.65 -5.72 12.60
CA ALA A 40 8.42 -6.95 13.37
C ALA A 40 9.20 -6.97 14.69
N GLU A 41 10.34 -6.26 14.78
CA GLU A 41 11.15 -6.16 16.00
C GLU A 41 10.59 -5.11 16.98
N ARG A 42 9.95 -4.08 16.44
CA ARG A 42 9.28 -3.06 17.24
C ARG A 42 7.88 -3.58 17.49
N ARG A 43 7.59 -4.05 18.71
CA ARG A 43 6.23 -4.39 19.20
C ARG A 43 5.24 -3.21 19.16
N ARG A 44 5.27 -2.37 18.13
CA ARG A 44 4.27 -1.38 17.79
C ARG A 44 3.24 -2.08 16.93
N VAL A 45 2.48 -2.96 17.59
CA VAL A 45 1.07 -3.10 17.27
C VAL A 45 0.51 -1.68 17.40
N VAL A 46 -0.24 -1.23 16.40
CA VAL A 46 -0.94 0.03 16.40
C VAL A 46 -1.73 0.14 17.71
N GLU A 47 -1.17 0.81 18.72
CA GLU A 47 -1.83 1.31 19.94
C GLU A 47 -0.79 1.78 20.97
N GLN A 48 -0.48 3.07 20.90
CA GLN A 48 -0.51 3.92 22.08
C GLN A 48 -0.82 5.30 21.55
N SER A 49 -2.04 5.78 21.82
CA SER A 49 -2.37 7.19 21.64
C SER A 49 -1.44 7.99 22.55
N ASP A 50 -0.41 8.59 21.98
CA ASP A 50 0.33 9.65 22.63
C ASP A 50 -0.35 11.00 22.31
N ASP A 51 0.15 12.10 22.88
CA ASP A 51 -0.31 13.45 22.53
C ASP A 51 0.10 13.89 21.11
N SER A 52 0.67 12.99 20.31
CA SER A 52 0.93 13.28 18.90
C SER A 52 -0.41 13.33 18.15
N PRO A 53 -0.53 14.20 17.13
CA PRO A 53 -1.74 14.24 16.31
C PRO A 53 -2.05 12.85 15.75
N GLU A 54 -3.34 12.47 15.75
CA GLU A 54 -3.88 11.19 15.25
C GLU A 54 -3.28 10.80 13.88
N ARG A 55 -2.94 11.81 13.08
CA ARG A 55 -2.11 11.69 11.89
C ARG A 55 -1.32 12.97 11.62
N ALA A 56 0.00 12.86 11.55
CA ALA A 56 0.84 13.93 11.00
C ALA A 56 0.71 13.96 9.47
N ARG A 57 0.56 15.16 8.90
CA ARG A 57 0.62 15.36 7.45
C ARG A 57 1.94 14.81 6.91
N GLY A 58 1.90 13.99 5.88
CA GLY A 58 3.09 13.37 5.30
C GLY A 58 3.11 13.40 3.78
N LEU A 59 4.13 12.77 3.19
CA LEU A 59 4.32 12.68 1.74
C LEU A 59 3.10 12.10 1.00
N ALA A 60 2.35 11.21 1.66
CA ALA A 60 1.11 10.67 1.12
C ALA A 60 0.01 11.73 0.97
N ASP A 61 -0.08 12.70 1.88
CA ASP A 61 -1.02 13.83 1.78
C ASP A 61 -0.63 14.76 0.65
N GLU A 62 0.65 15.10 0.56
CA GLU A 62 1.17 15.95 -0.52
C GLU A 62 0.93 15.30 -1.90
N SER A 63 1.20 14.00 -2.02
CA SER A 63 0.94 13.28 -3.26
C SER A 63 -0.55 13.21 -3.61
N GLN A 64 -1.43 13.08 -2.62
CA GLN A 64 -2.89 13.09 -2.84
C GLN A 64 -3.38 14.47 -3.24
N GLU A 65 -2.85 15.55 -2.65
CA GLU A 65 -3.19 16.93 -3.04
C GLU A 65 -2.80 17.20 -4.50
N ILE A 66 -1.56 16.84 -4.89
CA ILE A 66 -1.08 16.99 -6.28
C ILE A 66 -1.95 16.18 -7.25
N GLY A 67 -2.27 14.93 -6.90
CA GLY A 67 -3.16 14.09 -7.70
C GLY A 67 -4.58 14.66 -7.81
N ALA A 68 -5.12 15.20 -6.72
CA ALA A 68 -6.43 15.81 -6.70
C ALA A 68 -6.49 17.09 -7.54
N ASP A 69 -5.45 17.91 -7.53
CA ASP A 69 -5.34 19.11 -8.36
C ASP A 69 -5.28 18.74 -9.86
N PHE A 70 -4.49 17.72 -10.21
CA PHE A 70 -4.44 17.20 -11.58
C PHE A 70 -5.83 16.74 -12.05
N ILE A 71 -6.53 15.92 -11.24
CA ILE A 71 -7.87 15.41 -11.56
C ILE A 71 -8.86 16.57 -11.70
N ARG A 72 -8.86 17.55 -10.78
CA ARG A 72 -9.73 18.73 -10.86
C ARG A 72 -9.52 19.53 -12.14
N ASN A 73 -8.26 19.74 -12.54
CA ASN A 73 -7.92 20.45 -13.77
C ASN A 73 -8.37 19.67 -15.02
N ALA A 74 -8.12 18.36 -15.07
CA ALA A 74 -8.53 17.51 -16.17
C ALA A 74 -10.06 17.48 -16.34
N LEU A 75 -10.81 17.32 -15.24
CA LEU A 75 -12.26 17.34 -15.25
C LEU A 75 -12.81 18.68 -15.74
N THR A 76 -12.18 19.79 -15.35
CA THR A 76 -12.56 21.13 -15.84
C THR A 76 -12.33 21.27 -17.34
N GLN A 77 -11.17 20.85 -17.85
CA GLN A 77 -10.85 20.92 -19.28
C GLN A 77 -11.78 20.04 -20.13
N TRP A 78 -12.22 18.90 -19.60
CA TRP A 78 -13.20 18.03 -20.25
C TRP A 78 -14.66 18.48 -20.09
N GLY A 79 -14.91 19.60 -19.42
CA GLY A 79 -16.27 20.12 -19.20
C GLY A 79 -17.09 19.31 -18.19
N LEU A 80 -16.42 18.49 -17.37
CA LEU A 80 -16.99 17.68 -16.29
C LEU A 80 -16.80 18.32 -14.90
N GLY A 81 -16.40 19.59 -14.86
CA GLY A 81 -16.28 20.36 -13.62
C GLY A 81 -17.63 20.53 -12.91
N PRO A 82 -17.62 20.98 -11.64
CA PRO A 82 -18.84 21.21 -10.89
C PRO A 82 -19.79 22.12 -11.69
N ARG A 83 -21.00 21.63 -11.97
CA ARG A 83 -22.04 22.48 -12.54
C ARG A 83 -22.55 23.39 -11.42
N ASP A 84 -22.39 24.70 -11.58
CA ASP A 84 -23.08 25.66 -10.72
C ASP A 84 -24.59 25.40 -10.82
N SER A 85 -25.18 24.94 -9.72
CA SER A 85 -26.62 24.85 -9.57
C SER A 85 -27.16 26.27 -9.40
N ARG A 86 -27.57 26.88 -10.51
CA ARG A 86 -28.42 28.08 -10.53
C ARG A 86 -29.88 27.70 -10.38
#